data_AF-A0A9E4PGJ5-F1
#
_entry.id   AF-A0A9E4PGJ5-F1
#
_cell.length_a   1.000
_cell.length_b   1.000
_cell.length_c   1.000
_cell.angle_alpha   90.00
_cell.angle_beta   90.00
_cell.angle_gamma   90.00
#
_symmetry.space_group_name_H-M   'P 1'
#
loop_
_entity.id
_entity.type
_entity.pdbx_description
1 polymer ?
#
loop_
_entity_poly.entity_id
_entity_poly.type
_entity_poly.pdbx_seq_one_letter_code
_entity_poly.pdbx_strand_id
1 'polypeptide(L)' 'MAVEQALRAIAEPNRRKILRLVQDDELPAGEIASHFQVTRPAISQHLRIL' A
#
# COMPACT_ATOMS: atom_id res chain seq x y z
N MET A 1 4.37 12.33 17.40
CA MET A 1 3.02 12.05 16.84
C MET A 1 3.07 11.54 15.40
N ALA A 2 3.82 12.15 14.46
CA ALA A 2 3.89 11.69 13.07
C ALA A 2 4.44 10.25 12.89
N VAL A 3 5.51 9.91 13.62
CA VAL A 3 6.12 8.57 13.58
C VAL A 3 5.12 7.48 14.01
N GLU A 4 4.31 7.75 15.03
CA GLU A 4 3.30 6.80 15.50
C GLU A 4 2.21 6.56 14.45
N GLN A 5 1.78 7.59 13.72
CA GLN A 5 0.83 7.44 12.62
C GLN A 5 1.43 6.66 11.44
N ALA A 6 2.68 6.93 11.08
CA ALA A 6 3.39 6.16 10.06
C ALA A 6 3.52 4.68 10.44
N LEU A 7 3.90 4.39 11.69
CA LEU A 7 3.97 3.02 12.19
C LEU A 7 2.61 2.30 12.14
N ARG A 8 1.52 3.00 12.51
CA ARG A 8 0.16 2.45 12.40
C ARG A 8 -0.28 2.25 10.94
N ALA A 9 0.11 3.13 10.03
CA ALA A 9 -0.14 2.95 8.60
C ALA A 9 0.57 1.69 8.10
N ILE A 10 1.88 1.55 8.35
CA ILE A 10 2.68 0.41 7.88
C ILE A 10 2.36 -0.89 8.65
N ALA A 11 1.68 -0.83 9.80
CA ALA A 11 1.23 -2.03 10.52
C ALA A 11 0.15 -2.85 9.76
N GLU A 12 -0.48 -2.29 8.73
CA GLU A 12 -1.47 -3.01 7.92
C GLU A 12 -0.79 -3.90 6.85
N PRO A 13 -1.15 -5.20 6.75
CA PRO A 13 -0.47 -6.15 5.86
C PRO A 13 -0.46 -5.77 4.37
N ASN A 14 -1.56 -5.26 3.82
CA ASN A 14 -1.61 -4.88 2.42
C ASN A 14 -0.71 -3.67 2.13
N ARG A 15 -0.68 -2.67 3.01
CA ARG A 15 0.24 -1.53 2.90
C ARG A 15 1.70 -1.94 2.96
N ARG A 16 2.09 -2.90 3.82
CA ARG A 16 3.46 -3.46 3.76
C ARG A 16 3.75 -4.15 2.45
N LYS A 17 2.80 -4.90 1.92
CA LYS A 17 2.96 -5.58 0.63
C LYS A 17 3.10 -4.57 -0.51
N ILE A 18 2.31 -3.48 -0.50
CA ILE A 18 2.45 -2.37 -1.45
C ILE A 18 3.86 -1.79 -1.38
N LEU A 19 4.35 -1.42 -0.19
CA LEU A 19 5.69 -0.85 -0.02
C LEU A 19 6.80 -1.79 -0.49
N ARG A 20 6.62 -3.10 -0.36
CA ARG A 20 7.57 -4.10 -0.92
C ARG A 20 7.52 -4.17 -2.44
N LEU A 21 6.35 -3.99 -3.05
CA LEU A 21 6.21 -4.02 -4.51
C LEU A 21 6.89 -2.82 -5.17
N VAL A 22 6.86 -1.66 -4.51
CA VAL A 22 7.45 -0.41 -5.02
C VAL A 22 8.80 -0.05 -4.37
N GLN A 23 9.43 -1.03 -3.71
CA GLN A 23 10.66 -0.77 -2.95
C GLN A 23 11.82 -0.36 -3.87
N ASP A 24 11.91 -1.00 -5.03
CA ASP A 24 13.03 -0.82 -5.95
C ASP A 24 12.64 0.07 -7.15
N ASP A 25 11.40 -0.07 -7.64
CA ASP A 25 10.88 0.66 -8.80
C ASP A 25 9.43 1.13 -8.57
N GLU A 26 9.04 2.23 -9.21
CA GLU A 26 7.66 2.68 -9.21
C GLU A 26 6.77 1.74 -10.05
N LEU A 27 5.57 1.45 -9.55
CA LEU A 27 4.58 0.65 -10.27
C LEU A 27 3.25 1.40 -10.45
N PRO A 28 2.58 1.26 -11.60
CA PRO A 28 1.24 1.80 -11.78
C PRO A 28 0.25 1.22 -10.76
N ALA A 29 -0.67 2.04 -10.25
CA ALA A 29 -1.67 1.59 -9.27
C ALA A 29 -2.54 0.40 -9.75
N GLY A 30 -2.78 0.31 -11.07
CA GLY A 30 -3.47 -0.83 -11.68
C GLY A 30 -2.67 -2.12 -11.61
N GLU A 31 -1.35 -2.05 -11.80
CA GLU A 31 -0.44 -3.19 -11.66
C GLU A 31 -0.32 -3.59 -10.20
N ILE A 32 -0.13 -2.64 -9.28
CA ILE A 32 -0.14 -2.88 -7.83
C ILE A 32 -1.40 -3.65 -7.45
N ALA A 33 -2.59 -3.20 -7.88
CA ALA A 33 -3.85 -3.84 -7.55
C ALA A 33 -3.97 -5.28 -8.07
N SER A 34 -3.28 -5.64 -9.16
CA SER A 34 -3.27 -7.00 -9.70
C SER A 34 -2.58 -8.02 -8.79
N HIS A 35 -1.74 -7.58 -7.85
CA HIS A 35 -1.05 -8.44 -6.88
C HIS A 35 -1.90 -8.81 -5.65
N PHE A 36 -3.18 -8.42 -5.59
CA PHE A 36 -4.04 -8.63 -4.44
C PHE A 36 -5.36 -9.31 -4.80
N GLN A 37 -5.93 -10.02 -3.84
CA GLN A 37 -7.27 -10.64 -3.95
C GLN A 37 -8.39 -9.71 -3.46
N VAL A 38 -8.11 -8.42 -3.33
CA VAL A 38 -9.09 -7.41 -2.92
C VAL A 38 -9.47 -6.52 -4.11
N THR A 39 -10.49 -5.70 -3.94
CA THR A 39 -10.97 -4.82 -5.01
C THR A 39 -9.98 -3.69 -5.30
N ARG A 40 -9.98 -3.19 -6.54
CA ARG A 40 -9.16 -2.01 -6.92
C ARG A 40 -9.44 -0.78 -6.04
N PRO A 41 -10.69 -0.42 -5.69
CA PRO A 41 -10.96 0.67 -4.76
C PRO A 41 -10.33 0.47 -3.37
N ALA A 42 -10.29 -0.76 -2.86
CA ALA A 42 -9.62 -1.05 -1.60
C ALA A 42 -8.12 -0.73 -1.68
N ILE A 43 -7.45 -1.13 -2.77
CA ILE A 43 -6.04 -0.79 -3.00
C ILE A 43 -5.83 0.72 -3.13
N SER A 44 -6.70 1.43 -3.84
CA SER A 44 -6.66 2.90 -3.90
C SER A 44 -6.80 3.56 -2.52
N GLN A 45 -7.60 2.99 -1.62
CA GLN A 45 -7.71 3.49 -0.25
C GLN A 45 -6.42 3.28 0.55
N HIS A 46 -5.77 2.13 0.41
CA HIS A 46 -4.48 1.87 1.05
C HIS A 46 -3.40 2.85 0.54
N LEU A 47 -3.35 3.10 -0.76
CA LEU A 47 -2.42 4.03 -1.39
C LEU A 47 -2.62 5.49 -0.97
N ARG A 48 -3.85 5.92 -0.66
CA ARG A 48 -4.11 7.29 -0.16
C ARG A 48 -3.61 7.53 1.27
N ILE A 49 -3.52 6.47 2.07
CA ILE A 49 -3.08 6.53 3.48
C ILE A 49 -1.55 6.50 3.58
N LEU A 50 -0.90 5.79 2.65
CA LEU A 50 0.55 5.80 2.49
C LEU A 50 1.02 7.15 1.94
#